data_AF-A0A1H1J0E9-F1
#
_entry.id   AF-A0A1H1J0E9-F1
#
_cell.length_a   1.000
_cell.length_b   1.000
_cell.length_c   1.000
_cell.angle_alpha   90.00
_cell.angle_beta   90.00
_cell.angle_gamma   90.00
#
_symmetry.space_group_name_H-M   'P 1'
#
loop_
_entity.id
_entity.type
_entity.pdbx_description
1 polymer ?
#
loop_
_entity_poly.entity_id
_entity_poly.type
_entity_poly.pdbx_seq_one_letter_code
_entity_poly.pdbx_strand_id
1 'polypeptide(L)'
;MDSNTVAARIGGNQQSEIQSETSAPSDGLTGFSEQQHTMNAAMRLDQATIVLVEDDPDSRESLTLLLEAEGAKVCAVADAEEGVVAAMRLLPDAVVCDLDLPAMDGFYLIQRLRDHEICGGHSPSVAVALTGHTDDAYRLRSIGEGFQHFMTKPALPEALVTLLHDAIDARAAG
;
A
#
# COMPACT_ATOMS: atom_id res chain seq x y z
N MET A 1 21.01 66.59 -27.93
CA MET A 1 19.79 67.17 -28.54
C MET A 1 18.89 67.44 -27.36
N ASP A 2 18.95 68.69 -26.95
CA ASP A 2 18.55 69.15 -25.64
C ASP A 2 17.30 70.02 -25.83
N SER A 3 16.58 70.26 -24.73
CA SER A 3 15.56 71.31 -24.55
C SER A 3 14.13 70.97 -25.00
N ASN A 4 13.18 70.95 -24.06
CA ASN A 4 12.27 72.08 -23.76
C ASN A 4 11.21 71.60 -22.74
N THR A 5 11.01 72.22 -21.58
CA THR A 5 10.39 73.54 -21.29
C THR A 5 8.85 73.49 -21.24
N VAL A 6 8.33 73.53 -19.99
CA VAL A 6 7.25 74.35 -19.41
C VAL A 6 5.98 74.61 -20.24
N ALA A 7 4.80 74.28 -19.69
CA ALA A 7 3.80 75.26 -19.19
C ALA A 7 2.36 74.70 -19.06
N ALA A 8 1.59 75.41 -18.23
CA ALA A 8 0.13 75.61 -18.28
C ALA A 8 -0.77 74.77 -17.35
N ARG A 9 -1.05 75.38 -16.19
CA ARG A 9 -2.33 75.27 -15.45
C ARG A 9 -3.43 76.01 -16.21
N ILE A 10 -4.64 75.44 -16.29
CA ILE A 10 -6.03 75.99 -16.20
C ILE A 10 -6.92 74.72 -16.14
N GLY A 11 -7.85 74.43 -15.22
CA GLY A 11 -8.94 75.21 -14.63
C GLY A 11 -10.27 74.82 -15.31
N GLY A 12 -11.20 74.14 -14.61
CA GLY A 12 -12.62 74.10 -15.01
C GLY A 12 -13.33 72.73 -15.11
N ASN A 13 -13.90 72.29 -13.99
CA ASN A 13 -15.28 71.84 -13.71
C ASN A 13 -16.19 71.11 -14.75
N GLN A 14 -16.86 70.04 -14.24
CA GLN A 14 -18.25 69.55 -14.44
C GLN A 14 -18.54 68.38 -15.42
N GLN A 15 -19.14 67.33 -14.83
CA GLN A 15 -20.15 66.36 -15.36
C GLN A 15 -19.67 65.39 -16.46
N SER A 16 -20.00 64.08 -16.52
CA SER A 16 -21.07 63.24 -15.97
C SER A 16 -20.75 61.77 -16.28
N GLU A 17 -21.15 60.84 -15.39
CA GLU A 17 -21.51 59.41 -15.64
C GLU A 17 -20.39 58.50 -16.26
N ILE A 18 -20.11 57.27 -15.83
CA ILE A 18 -20.98 56.10 -15.70
C ILE A 18 -20.21 55.04 -14.85
N GLN A 19 -20.91 54.52 -13.84
CA GLN A 19 -20.92 53.16 -13.29
C GLN A 19 -19.72 52.22 -13.53
N SER A 20 -19.11 51.77 -12.43
CA SER A 20 -19.12 50.36 -11.96
C SER A 20 -17.81 50.04 -11.24
N GLU A 21 -17.84 49.91 -9.92
CA GLU A 21 -17.05 48.93 -9.17
C GLU A 21 -17.40 49.04 -7.68
N THR A 22 -18.29 48.14 -7.27
CA THR A 22 -18.65 47.85 -5.88
C THR A 22 -17.42 47.40 -5.11
N SER A 23 -17.05 48.17 -4.09
CA SER A 23 -16.10 47.78 -3.06
C SER A 23 -16.64 46.61 -2.24
N ALA A 24 -15.89 45.50 -2.19
CA ALA A 24 -15.94 44.53 -1.12
C ALA A 24 -14.70 44.72 -0.23
N PRO A 25 -14.81 44.49 1.10
CA PRO A 25 -13.78 44.87 2.05
C PRO A 25 -12.55 43.99 1.95
N SER A 26 -11.41 44.59 2.24
CA SER A 26 -10.18 43.91 2.64
C SER A 26 -10.36 43.41 4.08
N ASP A 27 -10.33 42.09 4.23
CA ASP A 27 -9.95 41.34 5.42
C ASP A 27 -9.82 39.88 4.93
N GLY A 28 -8.64 39.31 4.82
CA GLY A 28 -7.83 38.92 5.97
C GLY A 28 -7.94 37.41 6.13
N LEU A 29 -6.93 36.69 5.62
CA LEU A 29 -6.51 35.34 6.03
C LEU A 29 -7.58 34.23 6.15
N THR A 30 -7.66 33.39 5.12
CA THR A 30 -7.73 31.91 5.20
C THR A 30 -7.56 31.44 3.75
N GLY A 31 -6.45 30.81 3.36
CA GLY A 31 -6.02 29.52 3.90
C GLY A 31 -6.56 28.43 2.98
N PHE A 32 -5.76 28.08 1.96
CA PHE A 32 -5.76 26.83 1.18
C PHE A 32 -6.89 25.84 1.44
N SER A 33 -7.83 25.62 0.51
CA SER A 33 -8.56 24.33 0.41
C SER A 33 -9.49 24.20 -0.81
N GLU A 34 -8.99 24.18 -2.05
CA GLU A 34 -9.76 23.59 -3.18
C GLU A 34 -8.87 22.80 -4.14
N GLN A 35 -7.91 22.05 -3.60
CA GLN A 35 -7.18 21.01 -4.34
C GLN A 35 -7.22 19.65 -3.62
N GLN A 36 -8.26 19.37 -2.84
CA GLN A 36 -8.52 18.06 -2.24
C GLN A 36 -9.40 17.17 -3.16
N HIS A 37 -9.06 17.01 -4.44
CA HIS A 37 -9.92 16.22 -5.34
C HIS A 37 -9.25 15.22 -6.29
N THR A 38 -7.98 14.91 -6.11
CA THR A 38 -7.38 13.71 -6.69
C THR A 38 -6.32 13.23 -5.72
N MET A 39 -6.52 12.07 -5.09
CA MET A 39 -5.52 11.12 -4.55
C MET A 39 -6.23 10.16 -3.58
N ASN A 40 -7.40 9.64 -3.97
CA ASN A 40 -7.85 8.35 -3.47
C ASN A 40 -7.52 7.34 -4.57
N ALA A 41 -6.22 7.07 -4.76
CA ALA A 41 -5.87 5.77 -5.29
C ALA A 41 -6.32 4.82 -4.19
N ALA A 42 -7.40 4.06 -4.44
CA ALA A 42 -7.93 3.15 -3.44
C ALA A 42 -6.79 2.22 -2.99
N MET A 43 -6.34 2.38 -1.74
CA MET A 43 -5.33 1.53 -1.13
C MET A 43 -5.82 0.09 -1.25
N ARG A 44 -5.06 -0.74 -1.97
CA ARG A 44 -5.53 -2.07 -2.38
C ARG A 44 -5.46 -3.09 -1.24
N LEU A 45 -4.79 -2.78 -0.14
CA LEU A 45 -4.67 -3.67 1.00
C LEU A 45 -5.11 -2.97 2.29
N ASP A 46 -6.06 -2.03 2.19
CA ASP A 46 -6.46 -1.15 3.30
C ASP A 46 -6.75 -1.95 4.58
N GLN A 47 -5.89 -1.75 5.57
CA GLN A 47 -5.90 -2.39 6.90
C GLN A 47 -5.68 -3.90 6.96
N ALA A 48 -5.37 -4.57 5.84
CA ALA A 48 -5.03 -5.99 5.84
C ALA A 48 -3.79 -6.24 6.71
N THR A 49 -3.85 -7.23 7.59
CA THR A 49 -2.70 -7.66 8.41
C THR A 49 -1.93 -8.74 7.67
N ILE A 50 -0.66 -8.50 7.37
CA ILE A 50 0.18 -9.42 6.59
C ILE A 50 1.39 -9.84 7.41
N VAL A 51 1.65 -11.14 7.52
CA VAL A 51 2.93 -11.67 8.00
C VAL A 51 3.83 -11.95 6.80
N LEU A 52 5.00 -11.33 6.76
CA LEU A 52 6.00 -11.51 5.71
C LEU A 52 7.22 -12.25 6.27
N VAL A 53 7.60 -13.36 5.64
CA VAL A 53 8.81 -14.13 5.97
C VAL A 53 9.77 -14.09 4.78
N GLU A 54 10.93 -13.47 4.98
CA GLU A 54 11.97 -13.25 3.95
C GLU A 54 13.31 -13.08 4.69
N ASP A 55 14.35 -13.86 4.38
CA ASP A 55 15.62 -13.82 5.13
C ASP A 55 16.51 -12.67 4.69
N ASP A 56 16.50 -12.36 3.40
CA ASP A 56 17.25 -11.25 2.83
C ASP A 56 16.70 -9.91 3.36
N PRO A 57 17.50 -9.12 4.11
CA PRO A 57 17.02 -7.89 4.75
C PRO A 57 16.59 -6.83 3.75
N ASP A 58 17.26 -6.75 2.59
CA ASP A 58 16.96 -5.74 1.56
C ASP A 58 15.64 -6.08 0.84
N SER A 59 15.42 -7.36 0.50
CA SER A 59 14.17 -7.88 -0.03
C SER A 59 13.02 -7.67 0.98
N ARG A 60 13.26 -8.02 2.25
CA ARG A 60 12.27 -7.88 3.33
C ARG A 60 11.86 -6.43 3.53
N GLU A 61 12.80 -5.49 3.57
CA GLU A 61 12.50 -4.05 3.68
C GLU A 61 11.72 -3.55 2.46
N SER A 62 12.16 -3.92 1.25
CA SER A 62 11.51 -3.51 0.00
C SER A 62 10.06 -3.99 -0.09
N LEU A 63 9.81 -5.26 0.23
CA LEU A 63 8.46 -5.85 0.25
C LEU A 63 7.58 -5.24 1.36
N THR A 64 8.15 -4.95 2.52
CA THR A 64 7.43 -4.30 3.62
C THR A 64 6.95 -2.91 3.19
N LEU A 65 7.84 -2.09 2.65
CA LEU A 65 7.51 -0.74 2.17
C LEU A 65 6.44 -0.76 1.08
N LEU A 66 6.53 -1.72 0.14
CA LEU A 66 5.53 -1.91 -0.91
C LEU A 66 4.14 -2.18 -0.33
N LEU A 67 4.03 -3.15 0.57
CA LEU A 67 2.74 -3.58 1.12
C LEU A 67 2.14 -2.51 2.04
N GLU A 68 2.97 -1.82 2.83
CA GLU A 68 2.54 -0.69 3.67
C GLU A 68 2.08 0.51 2.83
N ALA A 69 2.73 0.79 1.70
CA ALA A 69 2.30 1.84 0.78
C ALA A 69 0.89 1.59 0.19
N GLU A 70 0.48 0.32 0.12
CA GLU A 70 -0.85 -0.11 -0.31
C GLU A 70 -1.86 -0.23 0.85
N GLY A 71 -1.48 0.19 2.06
CA GLY A 71 -2.36 0.28 3.23
C GLY A 71 -2.33 -0.92 4.18
N ALA A 72 -1.49 -1.92 3.93
CA ALA A 72 -1.37 -3.09 4.80
C ALA A 72 -0.63 -2.79 6.12
N LYS A 73 -0.94 -3.54 7.17
CA LYS A 73 -0.14 -3.64 8.40
C LYS A 73 0.77 -4.85 8.27
N VAL A 74 2.08 -4.63 8.13
CA VAL A 74 3.03 -5.71 7.88
C VAL A 74 3.80 -6.09 9.15
N CYS A 75 3.82 -7.38 9.47
CA CYS A 75 4.74 -7.96 10.44
C CYS A 75 5.80 -8.76 9.67
N ALA A 76 6.95 -8.12 9.40
CA ALA A 76 8.06 -8.76 8.69
C ALA A 76 9.02 -9.45 9.67
N VAL A 77 9.42 -10.67 9.34
CA VAL A 77 10.32 -11.51 10.14
C VAL A 77 11.34 -12.21 9.24
N ALA A 78 12.46 -12.64 9.82
CA ALA A 78 13.58 -13.18 9.04
C ALA A 78 13.49 -14.69 8.80
N ASP A 79 12.69 -15.41 9.58
CA ASP A 79 12.62 -16.86 9.51
C ASP A 79 11.21 -17.41 9.80
N ALA A 80 11.03 -18.69 9.46
CA ALA A 80 9.75 -19.38 9.58
C ALA A 80 9.28 -19.56 11.04
N GLU A 81 10.20 -19.64 12.01
CA GLU A 81 9.83 -19.81 13.42
C GLU A 81 9.23 -18.52 13.99
N GLU A 82 9.88 -17.39 13.74
CA GLU A 82 9.31 -16.08 14.02
C GLU A 82 7.99 -15.86 13.27
N GLY A 83 7.89 -16.35 12.03
CA GLY A 83 6.67 -16.31 11.21
C GLY A 83 5.50 -17.07 11.83
N VAL A 84 5.74 -18.28 12.35
CA VAL A 84 4.73 -19.06 13.07
C VAL A 84 4.24 -18.31 14.31
N VAL A 85 5.16 -17.79 15.14
CA VAL A 85 4.81 -17.05 16.36
C VAL A 85 3.98 -15.81 16.03
N ALA A 86 4.39 -15.06 14.99
CA ALA A 86 3.66 -13.89 14.53
C ALA A 86 2.26 -14.26 14.01
N ALA A 87 2.15 -15.29 13.15
CA ALA A 87 0.89 -15.69 12.55
C ALA A 87 -0.12 -16.20 13.58
N MET A 88 0.32 -17.00 14.56
CA MET A 88 -0.55 -17.49 15.63
C MET A 88 -1.07 -16.35 16.53
N ARG A 89 -0.24 -15.33 16.77
CA ARG A 89 -0.62 -14.18 17.62
C ARG A 89 -1.53 -13.20 16.89
N LEU A 90 -1.24 -12.94 15.62
CA LEU A 90 -1.89 -11.88 14.85
C LEU A 90 -3.13 -12.34 14.08
N LEU A 91 -3.24 -13.65 13.79
CA LEU A 91 -4.28 -14.21 12.91
C LEU A 91 -4.41 -13.38 11.62
N PRO A 92 -3.34 -13.32 10.81
CA PRO A 92 -3.24 -12.36 9.72
C PRO A 92 -4.25 -12.63 8.62
N ASP A 93 -4.52 -11.61 7.82
CA ASP A 93 -5.26 -11.76 6.57
C ASP A 93 -4.44 -12.51 5.53
N ALA A 94 -3.13 -12.30 5.48
CA ALA A 94 -2.26 -13.06 4.60
C ALA A 94 -0.92 -13.40 5.24
N VAL A 95 -0.35 -14.51 4.79
CA VAL A 95 1.04 -14.87 4.99
C VAL A 95 1.72 -14.90 3.63
N VAL A 96 2.82 -14.15 3.52
CA VAL A 96 3.74 -14.21 2.38
C VAL A 96 5.03 -14.83 2.89
N CYS A 97 5.44 -15.94 2.29
CA CYS A 97 6.65 -16.66 2.69
C CYS A 97 7.56 -16.85 1.49
N ASP A 98 8.82 -16.47 1.62
CA ASP A 98 9.85 -16.98 0.74
C ASP A 98 10.11 -18.46 1.04
N LEU A 99 10.12 -19.27 -0.01
CA LEU A 99 10.38 -20.70 0.06
C LEU A 99 11.82 -21.06 -0.32
N ASP A 100 12.63 -20.10 -0.77
CA ASP A 100 14.04 -20.33 -1.06
C ASP A 100 14.93 -20.31 0.22
N LEU A 101 14.31 -20.25 1.41
CA LEU A 101 14.98 -20.23 2.71
C LEU A 101 15.77 -21.53 2.99
N PRO A 102 17.06 -21.44 3.41
CA PRO A 102 17.94 -22.60 3.51
C PRO A 102 17.78 -23.47 4.77
N ALA A 103 16.93 -23.12 5.74
CA ALA A 103 17.05 -23.72 7.08
C ALA A 103 15.75 -24.19 7.76
N MET A 104 14.56 -23.68 7.46
CA MET A 104 13.29 -24.22 7.96
C MET A 104 12.12 -23.79 7.05
N ASP A 105 11.40 -24.81 6.55
CA ASP A 105 10.45 -24.72 5.44
C ASP A 105 9.28 -23.75 5.70
N GLY A 106 8.91 -22.94 4.70
CA GLY A 106 7.59 -22.28 4.68
C GLY A 106 6.41 -23.26 4.75
N PHE A 107 6.65 -24.54 4.43
CA PHE A 107 5.70 -25.64 4.66
C PHE A 107 5.40 -25.87 6.14
N TYR A 108 6.42 -25.82 6.99
CA TYR A 108 6.23 -25.95 8.44
C TYR A 108 5.37 -24.81 8.98
N LEU A 109 5.63 -23.59 8.49
CA LEU A 109 4.85 -22.41 8.88
C LEU A 109 3.39 -22.60 8.56
N ILE A 110 3.08 -22.93 7.29
CA ILE A 110 1.70 -23.01 6.85
C ILE A 110 0.95 -24.16 7.52
N GLN A 111 1.60 -25.32 7.71
CA GLN A 111 0.99 -26.45 8.41
C GLN A 111 0.58 -26.06 9.84
N ARG A 112 1.48 -25.40 10.58
CA ARG A 112 1.21 -24.96 11.95
C ARG A 112 0.13 -23.88 12.03
N LEU A 113 0.09 -22.98 11.06
CA LEU A 113 -0.96 -21.97 10.97
C LEU A 113 -2.33 -22.64 10.73
N ARG A 114 -2.43 -23.56 9.77
CA ARG A 114 -3.67 -24.27 9.45
C ARG A 114 -4.19 -25.08 10.64
N ASP A 115 -3.31 -25.81 11.32
CA ASP A 115 -3.67 -26.53 12.53
C ASP A 115 -4.23 -25.58 13.61
N HIS A 116 -3.59 -24.44 13.82
CA HIS A 116 -4.03 -23.44 14.79
C HIS A 116 -5.38 -22.81 14.42
N GLU A 117 -5.59 -22.48 13.15
CA GLU A 117 -6.84 -21.93 12.63
C GLU A 117 -7.99 -22.93 12.78
N ILE A 118 -7.77 -24.18 12.39
CA ILE A 118 -8.76 -25.26 12.52
C ILE A 118 -9.13 -25.49 13.99
N CYS A 119 -8.13 -25.59 14.88
CA CYS A 119 -8.36 -25.79 16.30
C CYS A 119 -9.07 -24.60 16.95
N GLY A 120 -8.81 -23.38 16.49
CA GLY A 120 -9.42 -22.16 17.00
C GLY A 120 -10.77 -21.79 16.37
N GLY A 121 -11.18 -22.47 15.29
CA GLY A 121 -12.38 -22.11 14.53
C GLY A 121 -12.24 -20.80 13.75
N HIS A 122 -11.02 -20.45 13.36
CA HIS A 122 -10.73 -19.25 12.56
C HIS A 122 -10.84 -19.55 11.06
N SER A 123 -11.23 -18.54 10.28
CA SER A 123 -11.14 -18.62 8.82
C SER A 123 -9.66 -18.69 8.40
N PRO A 124 -9.32 -19.53 7.40
CA PRO A 124 -7.93 -19.67 6.98
C PRO A 124 -7.38 -18.38 6.35
N SER A 125 -6.22 -17.91 6.84
CA SER A 125 -5.45 -16.82 6.23
C SER A 125 -5.09 -17.15 4.79
N VAL A 126 -4.96 -16.14 3.92
CA VAL A 126 -4.43 -16.34 2.56
C VAL A 126 -2.94 -16.67 2.66
N ALA A 127 -2.48 -17.77 2.06
CA ALA A 127 -1.06 -18.12 2.04
C ALA A 127 -0.47 -18.05 0.63
N VAL A 128 0.55 -17.19 0.48
CA VAL A 128 1.28 -16.93 -0.76
C VAL A 128 2.73 -17.34 -0.58
N ALA A 129 3.21 -18.19 -1.49
CA ALA A 129 4.62 -18.56 -1.57
C ALA A 129 5.33 -17.75 -2.65
N LEU A 130 6.48 -17.18 -2.31
CA LEU A 130 7.46 -16.64 -3.24
C LEU A 130 8.58 -17.67 -3.42
N THR A 131 8.99 -17.95 -4.66
CA THR A 131 10.07 -18.90 -4.92
C THR A 131 10.78 -18.64 -6.23
N GLY A 132 12.09 -18.80 -6.29
CA GLY A 132 12.87 -18.83 -7.53
C GLY A 132 12.79 -20.16 -8.27
N HIS A 133 12.20 -21.20 -7.64
CA HIS A 133 12.06 -22.51 -8.23
C HIS A 133 10.82 -22.59 -9.12
N THR A 134 11.02 -23.02 -10.36
CA THR A 134 9.94 -23.21 -11.36
C THR A 134 9.51 -24.67 -11.51
N ASP A 135 10.03 -25.57 -10.67
CA ASP A 135 9.74 -27.00 -10.74
C ASP A 135 8.31 -27.30 -10.28
N ASP A 136 7.55 -28.00 -11.12
CA ASP A 136 6.17 -28.44 -10.85
C ASP A 136 6.07 -29.31 -9.60
N ALA A 137 7.11 -30.10 -9.28
CA ALA A 137 7.13 -30.91 -8.06
C ALA A 137 7.12 -30.04 -6.80
N TYR A 138 7.82 -28.90 -6.85
CA TYR A 138 7.86 -27.93 -5.75
C TYR A 138 6.49 -27.29 -5.58
N ARG A 139 5.88 -26.84 -6.68
CA ARG A 139 4.53 -26.28 -6.69
C ARG A 139 3.47 -27.24 -6.16
N LEU A 140 3.52 -28.51 -6.58
CA LEU A 140 2.58 -29.54 -6.13
C LEU A 140 2.71 -29.85 -4.64
N ARG A 141 3.94 -29.90 -4.11
CA ARG A 141 4.19 -30.06 -2.68
C ARG A 141 3.55 -28.89 -1.92
N SER A 142 3.78 -27.67 -2.37
CA SER A 142 3.27 -26.49 -1.68
C SER A 142 1.75 -26.38 -1.62
N ILE A 143 1.06 -26.79 -2.69
CA ILE A 143 -0.40 -26.89 -2.69
C ILE A 143 -0.86 -27.91 -1.64
N GLY A 144 -0.19 -29.07 -1.59
CA GLY A 144 -0.51 -30.13 -0.64
C GLY A 144 -0.36 -29.72 0.83
N GLU A 145 0.57 -28.81 1.12
CA GLU A 145 0.84 -28.32 2.49
C GLU A 145 -0.04 -27.13 2.89
N GLY A 146 -0.83 -26.57 1.96
CA GLY A 146 -1.84 -25.55 2.28
C GLY A 146 -1.48 -24.12 1.89
N PHE A 147 -0.52 -23.91 0.97
CA PHE A 147 -0.42 -22.64 0.23
C PHE A 147 -1.48 -22.56 -0.86
N GLN A 148 -2.13 -21.39 -0.99
CA GLN A 148 -3.16 -21.17 -2.02
C GLN A 148 -2.56 -20.62 -3.31
N HIS A 149 -1.50 -19.82 -3.18
CA HIS A 149 -0.94 -19.05 -4.27
C HIS A 149 0.58 -19.15 -4.34
N PHE A 150 1.09 -19.00 -5.56
CA PHE A 150 2.52 -19.13 -5.88
C PHE A 150 2.93 -18.02 -6.82
N MET A 151 4.11 -17.47 -6.59
CA MET A 151 4.71 -16.50 -7.49
C MET A 151 6.20 -16.75 -7.61
N THR A 152 6.66 -16.78 -8.86
CA THR A 152 8.05 -17.03 -9.18
C THR A 152 8.87 -15.75 -9.07
N LYS A 153 10.03 -15.79 -8.41
CA LYS A 153 10.98 -14.69 -8.39
C LYS A 153 11.63 -14.52 -9.79
N PRO A 154 11.84 -13.29 -10.29
CA PRO A 154 11.47 -12.02 -9.67
C PRO A 154 9.96 -11.76 -9.77
N ALA A 155 9.32 -11.58 -8.62
CA ALA A 155 7.92 -11.19 -8.53
C ALA A 155 7.80 -9.70 -8.88
N LEU A 156 6.87 -9.35 -9.77
CA LEU A 156 6.52 -7.95 -10.00
C LEU A 156 5.78 -7.42 -8.76
N PRO A 157 6.20 -6.30 -8.16
CA PRO A 157 5.56 -5.71 -6.98
C PRO A 157 4.03 -5.61 -7.09
N GLU A 158 3.55 -5.09 -8.23
CA GLU A 158 2.13 -4.87 -8.50
C GLU A 158 1.35 -6.19 -8.64
N ALA A 159 2.01 -7.26 -9.11
CA ALA A 159 1.41 -8.57 -9.21
C ALA A 159 1.17 -9.18 -7.83
N LEU A 160 2.09 -8.97 -6.88
CA LEU A 160 1.91 -9.40 -5.49
C LEU A 160 0.77 -8.67 -4.81
N VAL A 161 0.72 -7.35 -4.93
CA VAL A 161 -0.37 -6.54 -4.37
C VAL A 161 -1.72 -6.97 -4.94
N THR A 162 -1.81 -7.15 -6.27
CA THR A 162 -3.04 -7.58 -6.93
C THR A 162 -3.49 -8.95 -6.45
N LEU A 163 -2.58 -9.91 -6.39
CA LEU A 163 -2.88 -11.26 -5.91
C LEU A 163 -3.38 -11.25 -4.46
N LEU A 164 -2.72 -10.50 -3.58
CA LEU A 164 -3.11 -10.39 -2.18
C LEU A 164 -4.49 -9.76 -2.02
N HIS A 165 -4.75 -8.64 -2.70
CA HIS A 165 -6.05 -7.98 -2.69
C HIS A 165 -7.16 -8.94 -3.13
N ASP A 166 -7.02 -9.55 -4.30
CA ASP A 166 -8.05 -10.41 -4.88
C ASP A 166 -8.31 -11.65 -4.01
N ALA A 167 -7.26 -12.23 -3.42
CA ALA A 167 -7.36 -13.40 -2.57
C ALA A 167 -7.99 -13.09 -1.20
N ILE A 168 -7.63 -11.94 -0.59
CA ILE A 168 -8.21 -11.50 0.68
C ILE A 168 -9.70 -11.16 0.50
N ASP A 169 -10.05 -10.46 -0.57
CA ASP A 169 -11.43 -10.14 -0.92
C ASP A 169 -12.28 -11.39 -1.16
N ALA A 170 -11.75 -12.35 -1.94
CA ALA A 170 -12.43 -13.61 -2.20
C ALA A 170 -12.71 -14.40 -0.92
N ARG A 171 -11.79 -14.36 0.05
CA ARG A 171 -12.00 -14.98 1.38
C ARG A 171 -13.07 -14.24 2.18
N ALA A 172 -13.07 -12.91 2.17
CA ALA A 172 -14.05 -12.13 2.93
C ALA A 172 -15.49 -12.29 2.41
N ALA A 173 -15.65 -12.66 1.14
CA ALA A 173 -16.95 -12.87 0.50
C ALA A 173 -17.57 -14.27 0.71
N GLY A 174 -16.81 -15.25 1.23
CA GLY A 174 -17.23 -16.64 1.42
C GLY A 174 -17.55 -16.98 2.87
#